data_AF-A0A4U1ECM5-F1
#
_entry.id   AF-A0A4U1ECM5-F1
#
_cell.length_a   1.000
_cell.length_b   1.000
_cell.length_c   1.000
_cell.angle_alpha   90.00
_cell.angle_beta   90.00
_cell.angle_gamma   90.00
#
_symmetry.space_group_name_H-M   'P 1'
#
loop_
_entity.id
_entity.type
_entity.pdbx_description
1 polymer ?
#
loop_
_entity_poly.entity_id
_entity_poly.type
_entity_poly.pdbx_seq_one_letter_code
_entity_poly.pdbx_strand_id
1 'polypeptide(L)'
;APRCPVHPTELVFALDQSQGVTEPEFARMKEMMTSLLGGLRVRENHCPAGARVAVLAYDSHTRLLIRFSDAYGKDRLLREIKALPYEQSTSSRDIGKAMRFVSRNVFKRMLPGAHARRIATFFSGGPSADAQTITTAGLEFSALDIILVVIAFGQVPAIERSLVIDDTGRFQVIMVPHRIDSSPALEGLQRCTFCYVTLSDFWSADVCKPDASCDQARPPAVQSYMDAAFLLDGSRHVGSAEFEDIRGFLGALLDHFDITPEPETSVTGDRVALLSHAPPHFLPNTQRSPVRSEFNLTTYKSKRLMKRHVEESVQQLNGDAFIGHALQWTLNNVFLSTPNLRRNKVIFVISAGETSHLDRETLKKESLRAKCQGYALFVFSLGPSWNDQELEDLASYPLDHHLVQLGRIHKPDHRYGVKFVKAFISSVRRKS
;
A
#
# COMPACT_ATOMS: atom_id res chain seq x y z
N ALA A 1 2.06 -14.05 33.93
CA ALA A 1 2.39 -14.00 32.49
C ALA A 1 1.89 -12.69 31.89
N PRO A 2 2.69 -11.96 31.08
CA PRO A 2 2.16 -10.83 30.30
C PRO A 2 1.00 -11.32 29.42
N ARG A 3 -0.08 -10.54 29.35
CA ARG A 3 -1.31 -10.93 28.64
C ARG A 3 -1.10 -10.70 27.14
N CYS A 4 -0.87 -11.77 26.38
CA CYS A 4 -0.79 -11.72 24.93
C CYS A 4 -2.19 -11.75 24.27
N PRO A 5 -2.50 -10.91 23.26
CA PRO A 5 -1.67 -9.82 22.75
C PRO A 5 -1.66 -8.62 23.71
N VAL A 6 -0.52 -7.90 23.70
CA VAL A 6 -0.31 -6.71 24.54
C VAL A 6 -1.23 -5.55 24.14
N HIS A 7 -1.42 -5.37 22.83
CA HIS A 7 -2.34 -4.38 22.26
C HIS A 7 -3.61 -5.05 21.73
N PRO A 8 -4.75 -4.32 21.69
CA PRO A 8 -5.94 -4.77 20.98
C PRO A 8 -5.55 -5.23 19.57
N THR A 9 -5.89 -6.46 19.19
CA THR A 9 -5.48 -7.04 17.91
C THR A 9 -6.67 -7.61 17.18
N GLU A 10 -6.81 -7.26 15.92
CA GLU A 10 -7.81 -7.78 15.00
C GLU A 10 -7.07 -8.77 14.09
N LEU A 11 -7.31 -10.06 14.32
CA LEU A 11 -6.59 -11.17 13.71
C LEU A 11 -7.48 -11.93 12.74
N VAL A 12 -7.05 -11.99 11.49
CA VAL A 12 -7.71 -12.75 10.44
C VAL A 12 -6.91 -14.01 10.14
N PHE A 13 -7.58 -15.16 10.09
CA PHE A 13 -7.04 -16.37 9.51
C PHE A 13 -7.78 -16.70 8.21
N ALA A 14 -7.05 -16.96 7.14
CA ALA A 14 -7.58 -17.37 5.85
C ALA A 14 -7.06 -18.77 5.51
N LEU A 15 -7.97 -19.74 5.45
CA LEU A 15 -7.72 -21.13 5.16
C LEU A 15 -7.82 -21.36 3.65
N ASP A 16 -6.82 -22.00 3.08
CA ASP A 16 -6.82 -22.39 1.68
C ASP A 16 -7.70 -23.63 1.49
N GLN A 17 -8.72 -23.51 0.66
CA GLN A 17 -9.61 -24.58 0.22
C GLN A 17 -9.60 -24.72 -1.31
N SER A 18 -8.55 -24.25 -1.97
CA SER A 18 -8.42 -24.33 -3.43
C SER A 18 -8.13 -25.74 -3.93
N GLN A 19 -8.21 -25.89 -5.25
CA GLN A 19 -7.84 -27.12 -5.95
C GLN A 19 -6.45 -27.60 -5.52
N GLY A 20 -6.37 -28.88 -5.17
CA GLY A 20 -5.14 -29.54 -4.75
C GLY A 20 -4.89 -29.53 -3.24
N VAL A 21 -5.69 -28.80 -2.45
CA VAL A 21 -5.70 -28.97 -1.00
C VAL A 21 -6.46 -30.25 -0.65
N THR A 22 -5.83 -31.14 0.10
CA THR A 22 -6.43 -32.38 0.59
C THR A 22 -7.07 -32.22 1.97
N GLU A 23 -7.97 -33.13 2.35
CA GLU A 23 -8.58 -33.11 3.69
C GLU A 23 -7.54 -33.15 4.84
N PRO A 24 -6.47 -33.96 4.78
CA PRO A 24 -5.40 -33.92 5.79
C PRO A 24 -4.66 -32.57 5.84
N GLU A 25 -4.44 -31.91 4.71
CA GLU A 25 -3.81 -30.59 4.69
C GLU A 25 -4.72 -29.53 5.29
N PHE A 26 -6.02 -29.56 4.98
CA PHE A 26 -6.99 -28.67 5.60
C PHE A 26 -7.10 -28.91 7.12
N ALA A 27 -7.10 -30.17 7.57
CA ALA A 27 -7.05 -30.51 8.99
C ALA A 27 -5.80 -29.94 9.65
N ARG A 28 -4.63 -30.05 9.02
CA ARG A 28 -3.37 -29.45 9.48
C ARG A 28 -3.47 -27.93 9.62
N MET A 29 -4.10 -27.22 8.67
CA MET A 29 -4.33 -25.77 8.80
C MET A 29 -5.16 -25.45 10.05
N LYS A 30 -6.24 -26.21 10.30
CA LYS A 30 -7.10 -26.04 11.48
C LYS A 30 -6.35 -26.28 12.78
N GLU A 31 -5.51 -27.32 12.84
CA GLU A 31 -4.68 -27.64 14.00
C GLU A 31 -3.66 -26.53 14.30
N MET A 32 -2.96 -26.05 13.26
CA MET A 32 -2.01 -24.95 13.40
C MET A 32 -2.69 -23.65 13.86
N MET A 33 -3.82 -23.30 13.25
CA MET A 33 -4.62 -22.15 13.68
C MET A 33 -5.07 -22.30 15.15
N THR A 34 -5.52 -23.49 15.54
CA THR A 34 -5.93 -23.80 16.92
C THR A 34 -4.75 -23.65 17.90
N SER A 35 -3.56 -24.12 17.53
CA SER A 35 -2.34 -24.00 18.32
C SER A 35 -1.95 -22.53 18.54
N LEU A 36 -1.91 -21.74 17.47
CA LEU A 36 -1.61 -20.30 17.53
C LEU A 36 -2.62 -19.54 18.41
N LEU A 37 -3.92 -19.82 18.24
CA LEU A 37 -4.98 -19.26 19.09
C LEU A 37 -4.89 -19.73 20.55
N GLY A 38 -4.36 -20.92 20.80
CA GLY A 38 -4.07 -21.46 22.12
C GLY A 38 -3.17 -20.53 22.94
N GLY A 39 -2.19 -19.89 22.31
CA GLY A 39 -1.30 -18.92 22.94
C GLY A 39 -1.84 -17.48 23.06
N LEU A 40 -3.05 -17.20 22.56
CA LEU A 40 -3.64 -15.86 22.55
C LEU A 40 -4.80 -15.73 23.56
N ARG A 41 -4.92 -14.56 24.18
CA ARG A 41 -6.14 -14.14 24.86
C ARG A 41 -7.11 -13.62 23.82
N VAL A 42 -8.17 -14.39 23.56
CA VAL A 42 -9.30 -13.94 22.76
C VAL A 42 -10.14 -12.98 23.60
N ARG A 43 -10.56 -11.88 23.00
CA ARG A 43 -11.30 -10.83 23.67
C ARG A 43 -12.68 -11.35 24.06
N GLU A 44 -12.94 -11.35 25.36
CA GLU A 44 -14.23 -11.70 25.95
C GLU A 44 -14.89 -10.40 26.46
N ASN A 45 -16.17 -10.20 26.12
CA ASN A 45 -16.97 -9.03 26.53
C ASN A 45 -16.53 -7.68 25.93
N HIS A 46 -17.00 -6.58 26.53
CA HIS A 46 -16.73 -5.19 26.11
C HIS A 46 -15.31 -4.69 26.47
N CYS A 47 -14.44 -5.54 27.04
CA CYS A 47 -13.08 -5.14 27.38
C CYS A 47 -12.27 -4.95 26.09
N PRO A 48 -11.57 -3.82 25.88
CA PRO A 48 -10.82 -3.57 24.65
C PRO A 48 -9.58 -4.45 24.50
N ALA A 49 -9.18 -5.19 25.54
CA ALA A 49 -7.90 -5.89 25.60
C ALA A 49 -8.03 -7.36 25.15
N GLY A 50 -7.19 -7.77 24.19
CA GLY A 50 -7.16 -9.13 23.63
C GLY A 50 -7.28 -9.13 22.10
N ALA A 51 -7.27 -10.33 21.51
CA ALA A 51 -7.46 -10.54 20.08
C ALA A 51 -8.93 -10.78 19.74
N ARG A 52 -9.45 -10.15 18.70
CA ARG A 52 -10.66 -10.63 18.00
C ARG A 52 -10.23 -11.42 16.79
N VAL A 53 -10.99 -12.45 16.47
CA VAL A 53 -10.61 -13.40 15.44
C VAL A 53 -11.73 -13.47 14.40
N ALA A 54 -11.34 -13.40 13.13
CA ALA A 54 -12.18 -13.75 12.00
C ALA A 54 -11.51 -14.88 11.22
N VAL A 55 -12.31 -15.79 10.68
CA VAL A 55 -11.82 -16.93 9.90
C VAL A 55 -12.49 -16.92 8.53
N LEU A 56 -11.70 -17.09 7.48
CA LEU A 56 -12.14 -17.17 6.10
C LEU A 56 -11.67 -18.47 5.47
N ALA A 57 -12.39 -18.94 4.46
CA ALA A 57 -11.90 -19.87 3.48
C ALA A 57 -11.71 -19.14 2.14
N TYR A 58 -10.70 -19.53 1.37
CA TYR A 58 -10.52 -19.00 0.03
C TYR A 58 -10.09 -20.06 -0.99
N ASP A 59 -10.51 -19.82 -2.23
CA ASP A 59 -10.04 -20.47 -3.44
C ASP A 59 -9.83 -19.39 -4.53
N SER A 60 -10.65 -19.38 -5.58
CA SER A 60 -10.77 -18.25 -6.52
C SER A 60 -11.74 -17.18 -6.00
N HIS A 61 -12.53 -17.52 -4.97
CA HIS A 61 -13.46 -16.69 -4.23
C HIS A 61 -13.10 -16.70 -2.74
N THR A 62 -13.68 -15.80 -1.96
CA THR A 62 -13.42 -15.70 -0.52
C THR A 62 -14.72 -15.76 0.26
N ARG A 63 -14.78 -16.64 1.26
CA ARG A 63 -15.95 -16.88 2.09
C ARG A 63 -15.61 -16.64 3.55
N LEU A 64 -16.37 -15.77 4.21
CA LEU A 64 -16.20 -15.44 5.62
C LEU A 64 -16.93 -16.49 6.46
N LEU A 65 -16.17 -17.33 7.17
CA LEU A 65 -16.71 -18.45 7.97
C LEU A 65 -17.08 -18.01 9.38
N ILE A 66 -16.23 -17.18 10.00
CA ILE A 66 -16.41 -16.63 11.35
C ILE A 66 -16.13 -15.14 11.29
N ARG A 67 -17.11 -14.30 11.66
CA ARG A 67 -16.92 -12.84 11.73
C ARG A 67 -16.35 -12.43 13.08
N PHE A 68 -15.73 -11.25 13.14
CA PHE A 68 -15.31 -10.65 14.41
C PHE A 68 -16.45 -10.43 15.42
N SER A 69 -17.71 -10.42 14.97
CA SER A 69 -18.92 -10.29 15.80
C SER A 69 -19.44 -11.61 16.35
N ASP A 70 -19.03 -12.73 15.77
CA ASP A 70 -19.69 -14.03 16.00
C ASP A 70 -19.09 -14.76 17.21
N ALA A 71 -17.84 -14.43 17.57
CA ALA A 71 -17.11 -15.07 18.66
C ALA A 71 -17.16 -14.24 19.96
N TYR A 72 -17.81 -14.80 21.00
CA TYR A 72 -17.91 -14.18 22.33
C TYR A 72 -16.95 -14.80 23.37
N GLY A 73 -16.26 -15.90 23.05
CA GLY A 73 -15.27 -16.52 23.95
C GLY A 73 -14.38 -17.56 23.28
N LYS A 74 -13.20 -17.81 23.87
CA LYS A 74 -12.13 -18.63 23.27
C LYS A 74 -12.59 -20.06 23.00
N ASP A 75 -13.25 -20.69 23.96
CA ASP A 75 -13.67 -22.10 23.85
C ASP A 75 -14.72 -22.31 22.76
N ARG A 76 -15.61 -21.34 22.56
CA ARG A 76 -16.59 -21.37 21.48
C ARG A 76 -15.92 -21.20 20.13
N LEU A 77 -15.02 -20.23 19.99
CA LEU A 77 -14.24 -20.03 18.77
C LEU A 77 -13.47 -21.30 18.38
N LEU A 78 -12.80 -21.95 19.35
CA LEU A 78 -12.05 -23.18 19.10
C LEU A 78 -12.97 -24.35 18.69
N ARG A 79 -14.18 -24.46 19.25
CA ARG A 79 -15.17 -25.46 18.83
C ARG A 79 -15.67 -25.22 17.41
N GLU A 80 -16.01 -23.97 17.07
CA GLU A 80 -16.46 -23.59 15.73
C GLU A 80 -15.37 -23.87 14.69
N ILE A 81 -14.11 -23.52 15.00
CA ILE A 81 -12.95 -23.84 14.17
C ILE A 81 -12.81 -25.34 13.93
N LYS A 82 -12.88 -26.16 14.98
CA LYS A 82 -12.76 -27.61 14.85
C LYS A 82 -13.86 -28.19 13.95
N ALA A 83 -15.07 -27.66 14.07
CA ALA A 83 -16.25 -28.07 13.30
C ALA A 83 -16.27 -27.60 11.84
N LEU A 84 -15.33 -26.75 11.39
CA LEU A 84 -15.28 -26.30 10.00
C LEU A 84 -15.13 -27.50 9.05
N PRO A 85 -16.05 -27.67 8.08
CA PRO A 85 -15.99 -28.78 7.13
C PRO A 85 -14.87 -28.55 6.12
N TYR A 86 -14.26 -29.66 5.68
CA TYR A 86 -13.49 -29.65 4.45
C TYR A 86 -14.46 -29.68 3.27
N GLU A 87 -14.28 -28.76 2.33
CA GLU A 87 -15.04 -28.71 1.09
C GLU A 87 -14.06 -28.82 -0.07
N GLN A 88 -14.25 -29.82 -0.93
CA GLN A 88 -13.42 -29.97 -2.11
C GLN A 88 -13.78 -28.86 -3.12
N SER A 89 -12.79 -28.07 -3.53
CA SER A 89 -12.96 -27.07 -4.59
C SER A 89 -12.24 -27.49 -5.87
N THR A 90 -12.86 -27.16 -7.00
CA THR A 90 -12.23 -27.22 -8.33
C THR A 90 -11.62 -25.87 -8.75
N SER A 91 -11.79 -24.83 -7.93
CA SER A 91 -11.28 -23.49 -8.21
C SER A 91 -9.78 -23.38 -7.96
N SER A 92 -9.11 -22.59 -8.79
CA SER A 92 -7.70 -22.25 -8.61
C SER A 92 -7.45 -21.42 -7.35
N ARG A 93 -6.21 -21.44 -6.85
CA ARG A 93 -5.77 -20.65 -5.69
C ARG A 93 -5.55 -19.19 -6.07
N ASP A 94 -6.25 -18.26 -5.43
CA ASP A 94 -6.07 -16.83 -5.59
C ASP A 94 -5.94 -16.09 -4.24
N ILE A 95 -4.75 -16.17 -3.64
CA ILE A 95 -4.46 -15.50 -2.37
C ILE A 95 -4.56 -13.97 -2.51
N GLY A 96 -4.25 -13.43 -3.69
CA GLY A 96 -4.31 -11.99 -3.94
C GLY A 96 -5.73 -11.47 -3.79
N LYS A 97 -6.72 -12.14 -4.40
CA LYS A 97 -8.15 -11.77 -4.23
C LYS A 97 -8.59 -11.90 -2.78
N ALA A 98 -8.16 -12.95 -2.09
CA ALA A 98 -8.48 -13.15 -0.67
C ALA A 98 -7.89 -12.03 0.21
N MET A 99 -6.65 -11.62 -0.04
CA MET A 99 -6.05 -10.47 0.62
C MET A 99 -6.85 -9.20 0.36
N ARG A 100 -7.18 -8.87 -0.90
CA ARG A 100 -8.01 -7.69 -1.23
C ARG A 100 -9.39 -7.75 -0.58
N PHE A 101 -9.99 -8.94 -0.46
CA PHE A 101 -11.26 -9.10 0.24
C PHE A 101 -11.12 -8.75 1.73
N VAL A 102 -10.03 -9.19 2.38
CA VAL A 102 -9.72 -8.89 3.77
C VAL A 102 -9.51 -7.38 4.00
N SER A 103 -8.69 -6.72 3.18
CA SER A 103 -8.45 -5.26 3.30
C SER A 103 -9.73 -4.45 3.07
N ARG A 104 -10.49 -4.78 2.02
CA ARG A 104 -11.64 -3.98 1.56
C ARG A 104 -12.95 -4.27 2.28
N ASN A 105 -13.11 -5.42 2.93
CA ASN A 105 -14.38 -5.82 3.55
C ASN A 105 -14.23 -6.15 5.03
N VAL A 106 -13.29 -7.02 5.39
CA VAL A 106 -13.14 -7.52 6.76
C VAL A 106 -12.61 -6.42 7.69
N PHE A 107 -11.60 -5.69 7.24
CA PHE A 107 -10.98 -4.60 7.99
C PHE A 107 -11.60 -3.22 7.75
N LYS A 108 -12.62 -3.10 6.90
CA LYS A 108 -13.21 -1.80 6.52
C LYS A 108 -13.92 -1.08 7.66
N ARG A 109 -14.64 -1.80 8.52
CA ARG A 109 -15.51 -1.25 9.58
C ARG A 109 -15.03 -1.59 10.99
N MET A 110 -13.71 -1.59 11.19
CA MET A 110 -13.17 -1.74 12.53
C MET A 110 -13.40 -0.47 13.35
N LEU A 111 -13.69 -0.64 14.63
CA LEU A 111 -13.82 0.48 15.56
C LEU A 111 -12.55 1.34 15.48
N PRO A 112 -12.67 2.67 15.26
CA PRO A 112 -11.54 3.56 15.32
C PRO A 112 -10.94 3.49 16.72
N GLY A 113 -9.73 2.96 16.84
CA GLY A 113 -8.96 2.93 18.07
C GLY A 113 -7.51 3.13 17.70
N ALA A 114 -6.87 4.13 18.29
CA ALA A 114 -5.53 4.60 17.91
C ALA A 114 -4.41 3.53 18.03
N HIS A 115 -4.71 2.33 18.55
CA HIS A 115 -3.73 1.29 18.84
C HIS A 115 -4.20 -0.16 18.51
N ALA A 116 -5.23 -0.34 17.67
CA ALA A 116 -5.63 -1.69 17.25
C ALA A 116 -4.69 -2.22 16.15
N ARG A 117 -3.96 -3.29 16.45
CA ARG A 117 -3.08 -3.97 15.49
C ARG A 117 -3.91 -4.83 14.54
N ARG A 118 -3.56 -4.84 13.26
CA ARG A 118 -4.26 -5.62 12.22
C ARG A 118 -3.31 -6.65 11.68
N ILE A 119 -3.69 -7.91 11.78
CA ILE A 119 -2.84 -9.02 11.33
C ILE A 119 -3.70 -9.96 10.51
N ALA A 120 -3.24 -10.32 9.31
CA ALA A 120 -3.90 -11.30 8.46
C ALA A 120 -2.93 -12.43 8.14
N THR A 121 -3.31 -13.63 8.55
CA THR A 121 -2.55 -14.87 8.42
C THR A 121 -3.21 -15.76 7.39
N PHE A 122 -2.55 -16.01 6.27
CA PHE A 122 -3.02 -16.86 5.20
C PHE A 122 -2.28 -18.19 5.25
N PHE A 123 -3.02 -19.29 5.22
CA PHE A 123 -2.45 -20.61 4.92
C PHE A 123 -2.45 -20.82 3.41
N SER A 124 -1.37 -21.34 2.84
CA SER A 124 -1.27 -21.59 1.41
C SER A 124 -0.68 -22.97 1.14
N GLY A 125 -1.42 -23.85 0.47
CA GLY A 125 -0.95 -25.17 0.05
C GLY A 125 0.08 -25.13 -1.08
N GLY A 126 0.20 -24.02 -1.80
CA GLY A 126 1.11 -23.92 -2.94
C GLY A 126 1.07 -22.56 -3.65
N PRO A 127 1.54 -22.48 -4.92
CA PRO A 127 1.57 -21.22 -5.66
C PRO A 127 0.16 -20.70 -5.94
N SER A 128 0.04 -19.38 -6.02
CA SER A 128 -1.19 -18.66 -6.34
C SER A 128 -1.17 -18.22 -7.81
N ALA A 129 -2.36 -18.10 -8.41
CA ALA A 129 -2.52 -17.91 -9.85
C ALA A 129 -2.01 -16.55 -10.37
N ASP A 130 -2.17 -15.46 -9.61
CA ASP A 130 -1.91 -14.10 -10.09
C ASP A 130 -0.95 -13.29 -9.19
N ALA A 131 0.27 -13.06 -9.67
CA ALA A 131 1.27 -12.24 -8.99
C ALA A 131 0.93 -10.74 -8.93
N GLN A 132 0.20 -10.22 -9.93
CA GLN A 132 -0.18 -8.80 -9.96
C GLN A 132 -1.18 -8.48 -8.86
N THR A 133 -2.19 -9.34 -8.67
CA THR A 133 -3.17 -9.18 -7.60
C THR A 133 -2.53 -9.29 -6.22
N ILE A 134 -1.52 -10.16 -6.03
CA ILE A 134 -0.75 -10.24 -4.77
C ILE A 134 0.01 -8.93 -4.52
N THR A 135 0.66 -8.37 -5.56
CA THR A 135 1.35 -7.08 -5.47
C THR A 135 0.38 -5.96 -5.10
N THR A 136 -0.80 -5.90 -5.75
CA THR A 136 -1.85 -4.94 -5.43
C THR A 136 -2.25 -5.03 -3.96
N ALA A 137 -2.53 -6.26 -3.52
CA ALA A 137 -2.95 -6.50 -2.15
C ALA A 137 -1.85 -6.13 -1.13
N GLY A 138 -0.58 -6.37 -1.46
CA GLY A 138 0.56 -5.94 -0.66
C GLY A 138 0.65 -4.41 -0.49
N LEU A 139 0.39 -3.64 -1.57
CA LEU A 139 0.32 -2.18 -1.51
C LEU A 139 -0.83 -1.73 -0.59
N GLU A 140 -2.03 -2.30 -0.74
CA GLU A 140 -3.18 -1.99 0.10
C GLU A 140 -2.93 -2.34 1.59
N PHE A 141 -2.30 -3.48 1.85
CA PHE A 141 -1.97 -3.92 3.22
C PHE A 141 -0.99 -2.98 3.89
N SER A 142 0.06 -2.57 3.17
CA SER A 142 1.02 -1.56 3.65
C SER A 142 0.33 -0.23 3.95
N ALA A 143 -0.55 0.21 3.05
CA ALA A 143 -1.29 1.46 3.22
C ALA A 143 -2.23 1.44 4.44
N LEU A 144 -2.80 0.28 4.77
CA LEU A 144 -3.73 0.07 5.88
C LEU A 144 -3.06 -0.37 7.20
N ASP A 145 -1.72 -0.44 7.25
CA ASP A 145 -0.95 -1.02 8.37
C ASP A 145 -1.42 -2.43 8.77
N ILE A 146 -1.75 -3.26 7.78
CA ILE A 146 -2.10 -4.67 8.00
C ILE A 146 -0.83 -5.50 7.90
N ILE A 147 -0.48 -6.23 8.96
CA ILE A 147 0.65 -7.16 8.96
C ILE A 147 0.22 -8.44 8.21
N LEU A 148 0.91 -8.74 7.10
CA LEU A 148 0.69 -9.96 6.32
C LEU A 148 1.59 -11.09 6.83
N VAL A 149 0.96 -12.23 7.14
CA VAL A 149 1.66 -13.48 7.42
C VAL A 149 1.15 -14.53 6.45
N VAL A 150 2.05 -15.24 5.78
CA VAL A 150 1.70 -16.37 4.91
C VAL A 150 2.39 -17.62 5.45
N ILE A 151 1.61 -18.60 5.89
CA ILE A 151 2.08 -19.93 6.28
C ILE A 151 1.93 -20.83 5.06
N ALA A 152 3.04 -21.17 4.42
CA ALA A 152 3.05 -21.91 3.17
C ALA A 152 3.52 -23.35 3.37
N PHE A 153 2.79 -24.33 2.83
CA PHE A 153 3.18 -25.75 2.88
C PHE A 153 4.05 -26.19 1.69
N GLY A 154 4.08 -25.37 0.64
CA GLY A 154 4.91 -25.55 -0.56
C GLY A 154 5.53 -24.22 -0.99
N GLN A 155 6.40 -24.24 -1.99
CA GLN A 155 7.10 -23.03 -2.46
C GLN A 155 6.12 -22.00 -3.04
N VAL A 156 6.33 -20.73 -2.68
CA VAL A 156 5.48 -19.61 -3.08
C VAL A 156 6.28 -18.40 -3.59
N PRO A 157 7.09 -18.57 -4.65
CA PRO A 157 8.02 -17.52 -5.09
C PRO A 157 7.32 -16.23 -5.55
N ALA A 158 6.10 -16.32 -6.08
CA ALA A 158 5.31 -15.14 -6.44
C ALA A 158 4.90 -14.31 -5.22
N ILE A 159 4.60 -14.98 -4.10
CA ILE A 159 4.27 -14.33 -2.83
C ILE A 159 5.53 -13.68 -2.27
N GLU A 160 6.63 -14.43 -2.13
CA GLU A 160 7.91 -13.93 -1.61
C GLU A 160 8.40 -12.70 -2.36
N ARG A 161 8.34 -12.70 -3.70
CA ARG A 161 8.71 -11.54 -4.53
C ARG A 161 7.78 -10.35 -4.36
N SER A 162 6.52 -10.56 -4.00
CA SER A 162 5.55 -9.48 -3.80
C SER A 162 5.66 -8.84 -2.40
N LEU A 163 6.17 -9.57 -1.41
CA LEU A 163 6.43 -9.02 -0.06
C LEU A 163 7.55 -7.97 -0.04
N VAL A 164 8.33 -7.90 -1.11
CA VAL A 164 9.38 -6.92 -1.37
C VAL A 164 8.84 -5.46 -1.36
N ILE A 165 7.52 -5.27 -1.46
CA ILE A 165 6.84 -3.97 -1.28
C ILE A 165 7.01 -3.43 0.15
N ASP A 166 7.10 -4.33 1.13
CA ASP A 166 7.28 -3.96 2.53
C ASP A 166 8.74 -3.58 2.81
N ASP A 167 8.95 -2.33 3.23
CA ASP A 167 10.22 -1.80 3.71
C ASP A 167 10.33 -1.83 5.25
N THR A 168 9.26 -2.26 5.93
CA THR A 168 9.19 -2.36 7.39
C THR A 168 9.65 -3.71 7.91
N GLY A 169 9.70 -4.74 7.06
CA GLY A 169 10.06 -6.10 7.45
C GLY A 169 8.99 -6.79 8.29
N ARG A 170 7.74 -6.31 8.26
CA ARG A 170 6.61 -6.89 9.00
C ARG A 170 5.94 -8.02 8.23
N PHE A 171 6.00 -8.00 6.89
CA PHE A 171 5.43 -9.07 6.07
C PHE A 171 6.30 -10.32 6.12
N GLN A 172 5.68 -11.48 6.35
CA GLN A 172 6.40 -12.72 6.59
C GLN A 172 5.82 -13.88 5.76
N VAL A 173 6.71 -14.68 5.16
CA VAL A 173 6.38 -16.02 4.64
C VAL A 173 7.07 -17.04 5.54
N ILE A 174 6.29 -17.95 6.10
CA ILE A 174 6.76 -19.04 6.95
C ILE A 174 6.50 -20.35 6.20
N MET A 175 7.59 -20.99 5.79
CA MET A 175 7.55 -22.27 5.10
C MET A 175 7.42 -23.41 6.12
N VAL A 176 6.38 -24.24 5.99
CA VAL A 176 6.06 -25.34 6.91
C VAL A 176 5.88 -26.66 6.14
N PRO A 177 6.95 -27.18 5.52
CA PRO A 177 6.89 -28.44 4.79
C PRO A 177 6.63 -29.61 5.76
N HIS A 178 6.20 -30.76 5.23
CA HIS A 178 5.73 -31.88 6.05
C HIS A 178 6.84 -32.56 6.90
N ARG A 179 8.12 -32.38 6.53
CA ARG A 179 9.27 -33.11 7.10
C ARG A 179 10.26 -32.25 7.88
N ILE A 180 9.98 -30.96 8.06
CA ILE A 180 10.88 -30.03 8.74
C ILE A 180 10.18 -29.49 9.97
N ASP A 181 10.89 -29.53 11.11
CA ASP A 181 10.41 -28.88 12.33
C ASP A 181 10.32 -27.37 12.11
N SER A 182 9.10 -26.88 12.08
CA SER A 182 8.77 -25.46 11.87
C SER A 182 8.38 -24.78 13.17
N SER A 183 8.49 -25.48 14.31
CA SER A 183 8.14 -24.96 15.64
C SER A 183 8.88 -23.65 15.97
N PRO A 184 10.20 -23.51 15.72
CA PRO A 184 10.90 -22.25 16.01
C PRO A 184 10.34 -21.05 15.24
N ALA A 185 9.95 -21.25 13.99
CA ALA A 185 9.37 -20.19 13.16
C ALA A 185 7.96 -19.80 13.63
N LEU A 186 7.16 -20.77 14.07
CA LEU A 186 5.82 -20.53 14.62
C LEU A 186 5.87 -19.91 16.03
N GLU A 187 6.87 -20.26 16.84
CA GLU A 187 7.14 -19.59 18.12
C GLU A 187 7.57 -18.14 17.90
N GLY A 188 8.43 -17.88 16.91
CA GLY A 188 8.78 -16.53 16.47
C GLY A 188 7.56 -15.74 16.02
N LEU A 189 6.69 -16.34 15.22
CA LEU A 189 5.41 -15.75 14.82
C LEU A 189 4.55 -15.38 16.05
N GLN A 190 4.38 -16.32 16.97
CA GLN A 190 3.59 -16.13 18.17
C GLN A 190 4.15 -14.98 19.02
N ARG A 191 5.45 -14.97 19.30
CA ARG A 191 6.11 -14.00 20.19
C ARG A 191 6.24 -12.63 19.55
N CYS A 192 6.78 -12.55 18.34
CA CYS A 192 7.15 -11.29 17.70
C CYS A 192 6.01 -10.65 16.92
N THR A 193 5.09 -11.46 16.36
CA THR A 193 4.01 -10.92 15.55
C THR A 193 2.70 -10.85 16.33
N PHE A 194 2.21 -11.95 16.89
CA PHE A 194 0.90 -11.94 17.55
C PHE A 194 0.95 -11.32 18.94
N CYS A 195 1.93 -11.70 19.76
CA CYS A 195 2.05 -11.21 21.12
C CYS A 195 2.74 -9.86 21.22
N TYR A 196 3.71 -9.58 20.33
CA TYR A 196 4.60 -8.42 20.38
C TYR A 196 5.15 -8.23 21.80
N VAL A 197 5.82 -9.26 22.31
CA VAL A 197 6.34 -9.31 23.67
C VAL A 197 7.63 -8.49 23.77
N THR A 198 7.64 -7.47 24.62
CA THR A 198 8.87 -6.94 25.20
C THR A 198 9.21 -7.77 26.44
N LEU A 199 10.36 -8.45 26.45
CA LEU A 199 10.95 -8.94 27.70
C LEU A 199 11.71 -7.78 28.35
N SER A 200 11.00 -6.93 29.06
CA SER A 200 11.44 -6.28 30.31
C SER A 200 10.46 -5.17 30.72
N ASP A 201 10.10 -5.26 31.99
CA ASP A 201 9.59 -4.24 32.88
C ASP A 201 8.18 -3.65 32.69
N PHE A 202 7.44 -3.85 33.78
CA PHE A 202 6.23 -3.20 34.24
C PHE A 202 6.29 -1.68 33.91
N TRP A 203 5.30 -1.19 33.17
CA TRP A 203 5.06 0.23 32.78
C TRP A 203 5.67 0.80 31.47
N SER A 204 5.90 0.02 30.42
CA SER A 204 5.74 0.53 29.03
C SER A 204 5.88 -0.58 27.99
N ALA A 205 4.78 -1.00 27.38
CA ALA A 205 4.82 -1.69 26.10
C ALA A 205 5.17 -0.67 25.01
N ASP A 206 6.44 -0.29 24.94
CA ASP A 206 6.88 0.75 24.05
C ASP A 206 7.16 0.16 22.66
N VAL A 207 6.36 0.53 21.66
CA VAL A 207 6.60 0.24 20.24
C VAL A 207 8.00 0.70 19.81
N CYS A 208 8.59 1.62 20.58
CA CYS A 208 9.92 2.18 20.35
C CYS A 208 11.09 1.29 20.83
N LYS A 209 10.84 0.18 21.56
CA LYS A 209 11.88 -0.78 21.98
C LYS A 209 11.41 -2.24 21.85
N PRO A 210 11.34 -2.78 20.62
CA PRO A 210 11.08 -4.21 20.44
C PRO A 210 12.17 -5.06 21.09
N ASP A 211 11.80 -6.30 21.44
CA ASP A 211 12.77 -7.31 21.87
C ASP A 211 13.79 -7.56 20.75
N ALA A 212 15.09 -7.56 21.07
CA ALA A 212 16.17 -7.73 20.09
C ALA A 212 16.06 -9.05 19.30
N SER A 213 15.39 -10.07 19.84
CA SER A 213 15.08 -11.33 19.14
C SER A 213 14.00 -11.18 18.06
N CYS A 214 13.19 -10.12 18.15
CA CYS A 214 12.12 -9.77 17.22
C CYS A 214 12.51 -8.63 16.26
N ASP A 215 13.74 -8.12 16.35
CA ASP A 215 14.33 -7.26 15.32
C ASP A 215 14.55 -8.09 14.06
N GLN A 216 13.48 -8.27 13.29
CA GLN A 216 13.62 -8.77 11.93
C GLN A 216 14.48 -7.78 11.17
N ALA A 217 15.58 -8.27 10.59
CA ALA A 217 16.50 -7.43 9.84
C ALA A 217 15.70 -6.68 8.77
N ARG A 218 15.54 -5.36 8.97
CA ARG A 218 14.91 -4.49 7.99
C ARG A 218 15.58 -4.79 6.64
N PRO A 219 14.83 -5.06 5.57
CA PRO A 219 15.43 -5.37 4.29
C PRO A 219 16.46 -4.28 3.95
N PRO A 220 17.67 -4.65 3.50
CA PRO A 220 18.70 -3.68 3.21
C PRO A 220 18.17 -2.62 2.24
N ALA A 221 18.52 -1.36 2.49
CA ALA A 221 18.10 -0.28 1.62
C ALA A 221 18.62 -0.54 0.21
N VAL A 222 17.71 -0.64 -0.76
CA VAL A 222 18.08 -0.86 -2.15
C VAL A 222 18.65 0.44 -2.71
N GLN A 223 19.88 0.40 -3.22
CA GLN A 223 20.56 1.52 -3.86
C GLN A 223 19.99 1.77 -5.26
N SER A 224 18.70 2.10 -5.31
CA SER A 224 17.97 2.39 -6.53
C SER A 224 17.22 3.70 -6.31
N TYR A 225 17.47 4.66 -7.19
CA TYR A 225 16.99 6.03 -7.07
C TYR A 225 16.05 6.36 -8.22
N MET A 226 15.25 7.42 -8.06
CA MET A 226 14.29 7.85 -9.08
C MET A 226 14.30 9.36 -9.33
N ASP A 227 13.92 9.71 -10.57
CA ASP A 227 13.49 11.06 -10.92
C ASP A 227 11.96 11.09 -10.92
N ALA A 228 11.38 11.89 -10.02
CA ALA A 228 9.95 12.00 -9.86
C ALA A 228 9.45 13.42 -10.19
N ALA A 229 8.33 13.55 -10.89
CA ALA A 229 7.65 14.82 -11.09
C ALA A 229 6.24 14.77 -10.50
N PHE A 230 5.85 15.82 -9.78
CA PHE A 230 4.48 16.01 -9.31
C PHE A 230 3.77 17.01 -10.22
N LEU A 231 2.68 16.58 -10.85
CA LEU A 231 1.69 17.45 -11.49
C LEU A 231 0.58 17.71 -10.48
N LEU A 232 0.60 18.91 -9.91
CA LEU A 232 -0.37 19.37 -8.91
C LEU A 232 -1.54 20.08 -9.60
N ASP A 233 -2.76 19.67 -9.28
CA ASP A 233 -3.97 20.36 -9.73
C ASP A 233 -4.13 21.71 -9.03
N GLY A 234 -3.91 22.78 -9.80
CA GLY A 234 -4.18 24.15 -9.40
C GLY A 234 -5.49 24.70 -9.96
N SER A 235 -6.35 23.87 -10.54
CA SER A 235 -7.57 24.30 -11.23
C SER A 235 -8.64 24.81 -10.27
N ARG A 236 -9.67 25.45 -10.84
CA ARG A 236 -10.86 25.90 -10.11
C ARG A 236 -11.75 24.76 -9.58
N HIS A 237 -11.48 23.50 -9.94
CA HIS A 237 -12.23 22.35 -9.44
C HIS A 237 -11.84 22.00 -7.99
N VAL A 238 -10.66 22.42 -7.55
CA VAL A 238 -10.19 22.28 -6.18
C VAL A 238 -10.75 23.44 -5.36
N GLY A 239 -11.42 23.18 -4.23
CA GLY A 239 -11.77 24.25 -3.30
C GLY A 239 -10.55 24.72 -2.50
N SER A 240 -10.58 25.92 -1.95
CA SER A 240 -9.41 26.50 -1.27
C SER A 240 -8.94 25.66 -0.07
N ALA A 241 -9.88 25.12 0.72
CA ALA A 241 -9.55 24.24 1.84
C ALA A 241 -8.97 22.89 1.36
N GLU A 242 -9.51 22.32 0.28
CA GLU A 242 -8.98 21.12 -0.33
C GLU A 242 -7.57 21.34 -0.87
N PHE A 243 -7.30 22.52 -1.45
CA PHE A 243 -5.96 22.87 -1.92
C PHE A 243 -4.95 22.91 -0.78
N GLU A 244 -5.32 23.47 0.38
CA GLU A 244 -4.50 23.42 1.59
C GLU A 244 -4.18 21.99 2.03
N ASP A 245 -5.20 21.12 2.05
CA ASP A 245 -5.00 19.72 2.41
C ASP A 245 -4.08 19.00 1.40
N ILE A 246 -4.17 19.35 0.10
CA ILE A 246 -3.28 18.81 -0.94
C ILE A 246 -1.84 19.30 -0.75
N ARG A 247 -1.61 20.55 -0.35
CA ARG A 247 -0.26 21.04 -0.02
C ARG A 247 0.35 20.24 1.14
N GLY A 248 -0.43 20.02 2.20
CA GLY A 248 -0.03 19.16 3.32
C GLY A 248 0.27 17.73 2.89
N PHE A 249 -0.59 17.15 2.04
CA PHE A 249 -0.40 15.82 1.46
C PHE A 249 0.89 15.71 0.64
N LEU A 250 1.16 16.66 -0.26
CA LEU A 250 2.39 16.73 -1.04
C LEU A 250 3.62 16.85 -0.13
N GLY A 251 3.56 17.68 0.90
CA GLY A 251 4.62 17.81 1.90
C GLY A 251 4.93 16.49 2.62
N ALA A 252 3.92 15.68 2.91
CA ALA A 252 4.08 14.35 3.50
C ALA A 252 4.64 13.33 2.49
N LEU A 253 4.27 13.40 1.21
CA LEU A 253 4.84 12.54 0.17
C LEU A 253 6.35 12.76 0.01
N LEU A 254 6.81 14.00 0.09
CA LEU A 254 8.23 14.35 0.01
C LEU A 254 9.08 13.65 1.09
N ASP A 255 8.49 13.25 2.22
CA ASP A 255 9.21 12.54 3.28
C ASP A 255 9.71 11.15 2.85
N HIS A 256 9.16 10.57 1.78
CA HIS A 256 9.53 9.25 1.28
C HIS A 256 10.57 9.24 0.15
N PHE A 257 11.11 10.40 -0.21
CA PHE A 257 12.19 10.52 -1.19
C PHE A 257 13.54 10.79 -0.50
N ASP A 258 14.60 10.18 -1.00
CA ASP A 258 15.95 10.31 -0.47
C ASP A 258 16.72 11.36 -1.27
N ILE A 259 16.33 12.64 -1.13
CA ILE A 259 16.78 13.76 -1.99
C ILE A 259 18.31 13.91 -2.00
N THR A 260 18.87 13.97 -3.21
CA THR A 260 20.31 14.15 -3.41
C THR A 260 20.78 15.58 -3.07
N PRO A 261 21.95 15.75 -2.41
CA PRO A 261 22.54 17.07 -2.17
C PRO A 261 23.17 17.68 -3.44
N GLU A 262 23.41 16.89 -4.47
CA GLU A 262 24.13 17.28 -5.69
C GLU A 262 23.37 16.85 -6.95
N PRO A 263 22.22 17.46 -7.27
CA PRO A 263 21.29 16.92 -8.28
C PRO A 263 21.78 17.01 -9.73
N GLU A 264 22.83 17.80 -10.00
CA GLU A 264 23.43 17.92 -11.34
C GLU A 264 24.48 16.83 -11.62
N THR A 265 25.25 16.44 -10.60
CA THR A 265 26.44 15.58 -10.73
C THR A 265 26.23 14.19 -10.13
N SER A 266 25.40 14.06 -9.09
CA SER A 266 25.26 12.81 -8.36
C SER A 266 24.38 11.79 -9.07
N VAL A 267 24.90 10.56 -9.15
CA VAL A 267 24.16 9.36 -9.57
C VAL A 267 23.35 8.75 -8.42
N THR A 268 23.48 9.28 -7.21
CA THR A 268 22.80 8.80 -5.99
C THR A 268 21.77 9.79 -5.46
N GLY A 269 20.84 9.30 -4.63
CA GLY A 269 19.69 10.04 -4.09
C GLY A 269 18.61 10.26 -5.15
N ASP A 270 17.40 10.63 -4.75
CA ASP A 270 16.29 10.95 -5.65
C ASP A 270 16.33 12.42 -6.08
N ARG A 271 15.65 12.72 -7.19
CA ARG A 271 15.30 14.10 -7.59
C ARG A 271 13.79 14.23 -7.71
N VAL A 272 13.27 15.38 -7.30
CA VAL A 272 11.84 15.67 -7.35
C VAL A 272 11.60 17.03 -8.00
N ALA A 273 10.70 17.08 -8.98
CA ALA A 273 10.16 18.30 -9.57
C ALA A 273 8.70 18.49 -9.16
N LEU A 274 8.26 19.73 -9.09
CA LEU A 274 6.86 20.09 -8.84
C LEU A 274 6.40 21.10 -9.89
N LEU A 275 5.26 20.80 -10.50
CA LEU A 275 4.59 21.66 -11.46
C LEU A 275 3.12 21.81 -11.06
N SER A 276 2.62 23.03 -11.06
CA SER A 276 1.21 23.32 -10.87
C SER A 276 0.55 23.48 -12.24
N HIS A 277 -0.43 22.64 -12.58
CA HIS A 277 -1.19 22.80 -13.82
C HIS A 277 -2.44 23.65 -13.61
N ALA A 278 -3.11 24.00 -14.72
CA ALA A 278 -4.23 24.93 -14.77
C ALA A 278 -3.89 26.42 -14.49
N PRO A 279 -2.84 27.00 -15.13
CA PRO A 279 -2.62 28.44 -15.06
C PRO A 279 -3.80 29.22 -15.68
N PRO A 280 -4.09 30.43 -15.18
CA PRO A 280 -5.15 31.27 -15.72
C PRO A 280 -4.99 31.51 -17.22
N HIS A 281 -6.11 31.40 -17.94
CA HIS A 281 -6.21 31.74 -19.37
C HIS A 281 -5.30 30.91 -20.29
N PHE A 282 -4.88 29.71 -19.88
CA PHE A 282 -4.24 28.78 -20.80
C PHE A 282 -5.29 28.21 -21.77
N LEU A 283 -4.93 28.20 -23.06
CA LEU A 283 -5.64 27.50 -24.11
C LEU A 283 -4.60 26.80 -25.01
N PRO A 284 -4.94 25.63 -25.59
CA PRO A 284 -4.10 24.98 -26.59
C PRO A 284 -3.75 25.93 -27.75
N ASN A 285 -2.57 25.73 -28.36
CA ASN A 285 -2.05 26.53 -29.48
C ASN A 285 -1.80 28.02 -29.16
N THR A 286 -1.72 28.39 -27.88
CA THR A 286 -1.24 29.72 -27.46
C THR A 286 0.22 29.66 -27.03
N GLN A 287 0.91 30.81 -26.96
CA GLN A 287 2.27 30.89 -26.41
C GLN A 287 2.33 30.74 -24.88
N ARG A 288 1.20 30.52 -24.22
CA ARG A 288 1.13 30.37 -22.76
C ARG A 288 1.54 28.95 -22.37
N SER A 289 2.22 28.83 -21.23
CA SER A 289 2.57 27.52 -20.67
C SER A 289 1.33 26.84 -20.07
N PRO A 290 1.13 25.52 -20.25
CA PRO A 290 0.08 24.75 -19.57
C PRO A 290 0.34 24.53 -18.08
N VAL A 291 1.55 24.90 -17.59
CA VAL A 291 1.98 24.71 -16.21
C VAL A 291 2.73 25.93 -15.68
N ARG A 292 2.62 26.15 -14.37
CA ARG A 292 3.58 26.95 -13.59
C ARG A 292 4.59 25.99 -12.97
N SER A 293 5.86 26.11 -13.36
CA SER A 293 6.95 25.34 -12.76
C SER A 293 7.25 25.90 -11.37
N GLU A 294 7.07 25.09 -10.32
CA GLU A 294 7.40 25.48 -8.94
C GLU A 294 8.89 25.26 -8.68
N PHE A 295 9.40 24.09 -9.05
CA PHE A 295 10.83 23.76 -9.08
C PHE A 295 11.11 22.54 -9.95
N ASN A 296 12.29 22.50 -10.56
CA ASN A 296 12.74 21.42 -11.44
C ASN A 296 13.54 20.36 -10.64
N LEU A 297 13.87 19.23 -11.28
CA LEU A 297 14.60 18.09 -10.69
C LEU A 297 15.97 18.51 -10.09
N THR A 298 16.57 19.57 -10.61
CA THR A 298 17.89 20.07 -10.18
C THR A 298 17.84 21.32 -9.29
N THR A 299 16.66 21.88 -9.02
CA THR A 299 16.53 23.16 -8.32
C THR A 299 16.92 23.06 -6.84
N TYR A 300 16.41 22.06 -6.13
CA TYR A 300 16.61 21.94 -4.68
C TYR A 300 17.55 20.80 -4.31
N LYS A 301 18.45 21.07 -3.37
CA LYS A 301 19.43 20.14 -2.80
C LYS A 301 19.00 19.56 -1.45
N SER A 302 17.79 19.91 -0.99
CA SER A 302 17.30 19.57 0.35
C SER A 302 15.79 19.40 0.37
N LYS A 303 15.34 18.28 0.92
CA LYS A 303 13.94 18.00 1.22
C LYS A 303 13.28 19.11 2.05
N ARG A 304 14.01 19.66 3.03
CA ARG A 304 13.51 20.74 3.90
C ARG A 304 13.16 22.00 3.10
N LEU A 305 13.97 22.34 2.10
CA LEU A 305 13.72 23.50 1.23
C LEU A 305 12.53 23.25 0.28
N MET A 306 12.42 22.03 -0.27
CA MET A 306 11.26 21.63 -1.07
C MET A 306 9.96 21.76 -0.27
N LYS A 307 9.92 21.22 0.96
CA LYS A 307 8.73 21.30 1.83
C LYS A 307 8.37 22.73 2.19
N ARG A 308 9.37 23.58 2.49
CA ARG A 308 9.15 25.01 2.73
C ARG A 308 8.54 25.70 1.51
N HIS A 309 9.04 25.44 0.30
CA HIS A 309 8.47 26.02 -0.92
C HIS A 309 7.01 25.59 -1.11
N VAL A 310 6.70 24.31 -0.87
CA VAL A 310 5.32 23.80 -0.95
C VAL A 310 4.39 24.54 0.02
N GLU A 311 4.85 24.79 1.24
CA GLU A 311 4.05 25.45 2.28
C GLU A 311 3.88 26.96 2.04
N GLU A 312 4.98 27.65 1.68
CA GLU A 312 5.02 29.12 1.68
C GLU A 312 4.74 29.74 0.29
N SER A 313 5.11 29.06 -0.81
CA SER A 313 5.15 29.65 -2.15
C SER A 313 4.08 29.12 -3.11
N VAL A 314 3.67 27.85 -2.95
CA VAL A 314 2.74 27.22 -3.89
C VAL A 314 1.32 27.75 -3.66
N GLN A 315 0.76 28.36 -4.70
CA GLN A 315 -0.59 28.94 -4.69
C GLN A 315 -1.50 28.31 -5.75
N GLN A 316 -2.80 28.25 -5.47
CA GLN A 316 -3.78 27.78 -6.44
C GLN A 316 -3.84 28.71 -7.66
N LEU A 317 -3.98 28.13 -8.85
CA LEU A 317 -3.94 28.85 -10.12
C LEU A 317 -5.33 29.25 -10.65
N ASN A 318 -6.39 28.55 -10.24
CA ASN A 318 -7.80 28.83 -10.58
C ASN A 318 -8.13 28.80 -12.10
N GLY A 319 -7.29 28.18 -12.93
CA GLY A 319 -7.57 27.99 -14.35
C GLY A 319 -8.34 26.71 -14.69
N ASP A 320 -8.41 26.42 -15.98
CA ASP A 320 -8.94 25.16 -16.55
C ASP A 320 -7.91 24.03 -16.47
N ALA A 321 -8.37 22.81 -16.18
CA ALA A 321 -7.50 21.63 -16.18
C ALA A 321 -7.14 21.20 -17.62
N PHE A 322 -5.84 21.14 -17.92
CA PHE A 322 -5.29 20.66 -19.19
C PHE A 322 -4.13 19.68 -18.90
N ILE A 323 -4.48 18.53 -18.32
CA ILE A 323 -3.52 17.54 -17.80
C ILE A 323 -2.63 16.97 -18.91
N GLY A 324 -3.18 16.72 -20.10
CA GLY A 324 -2.47 16.20 -21.26
C GLY A 324 -1.39 17.16 -21.76
N HIS A 325 -1.73 18.44 -21.94
CA HIS A 325 -0.74 19.45 -22.28
C HIS A 325 0.29 19.68 -21.16
N ALA A 326 -0.14 19.60 -19.89
CA ALA A 326 0.78 19.67 -18.76
C ALA A 326 1.78 18.51 -18.73
N LEU A 327 1.30 17.29 -19.01
CA LEU A 327 2.12 16.09 -19.14
C LEU A 327 3.11 16.23 -20.31
N GLN A 328 2.64 16.68 -21.47
CA GLN A 328 3.50 16.95 -22.64
C GLN A 328 4.63 17.92 -22.29
N TRP A 329 4.29 19.05 -21.65
CA TRP A 329 5.27 20.05 -21.24
C TRP A 329 6.29 19.46 -20.26
N THR A 330 5.83 18.65 -19.31
CA THR A 330 6.69 18.01 -18.31
C THR A 330 7.69 17.05 -18.94
N LEU A 331 7.24 16.20 -19.86
CA LEU A 331 8.14 15.31 -20.61
C LEU A 331 9.20 16.14 -21.35
N ASN A 332 8.78 17.21 -22.03
CA ASN A 332 9.64 17.96 -22.92
C ASN A 332 10.62 18.93 -22.22
N ASN A 333 10.29 19.44 -21.03
CA ASN A 333 11.06 20.51 -20.38
C ASN A 333 11.65 20.10 -19.02
N VAL A 334 11.11 19.07 -18.36
CA VAL A 334 11.66 18.55 -17.10
C VAL A 334 12.57 17.38 -17.41
N PHE A 335 12.03 16.30 -17.96
CA PHE A 335 12.77 15.06 -18.12
C PHE A 335 13.79 15.09 -19.27
N LEU A 336 13.45 15.68 -20.42
CA LEU A 336 14.39 15.78 -21.54
C LEU A 336 15.60 16.68 -21.24
N SER A 337 15.43 17.71 -20.41
CA SER A 337 16.49 18.66 -20.06
C SER A 337 17.36 18.19 -18.88
N THR A 338 17.05 17.04 -18.28
CA THR A 338 17.72 16.58 -17.06
C THR A 338 19.02 15.82 -17.37
N PRO A 339 20.16 16.22 -16.76
CA PRO A 339 21.40 15.49 -16.92
C PRO A 339 21.32 14.14 -16.18
N ASN A 340 21.89 13.09 -16.79
CA ASN A 340 21.99 11.75 -16.21
C ASN A 340 20.63 11.27 -15.65
N LEU A 341 19.63 11.18 -16.51
CA LEU A 341 18.29 10.77 -16.12
C LEU A 341 18.31 9.38 -15.48
N ARG A 342 17.71 9.25 -14.29
CA ARG A 342 17.67 7.99 -13.53
C ARG A 342 16.83 6.97 -14.28
N ARG A 343 17.15 5.68 -14.06
CA ARG A 343 16.43 4.57 -14.69
C ARG A 343 14.96 4.54 -14.27
N ASN A 344 14.68 4.78 -13.00
CA ASN A 344 13.31 4.88 -12.50
C ASN A 344 12.79 6.30 -12.70
N LYS A 345 11.71 6.43 -13.47
CA LYS A 345 11.08 7.70 -13.80
C LYS A 345 9.60 7.63 -13.45
N VAL A 346 9.15 8.50 -12.57
CA VAL A 346 7.76 8.46 -12.07
C VAL A 346 7.14 9.84 -12.23
N ILE A 347 5.90 9.89 -12.71
CA ILE A 347 5.11 11.13 -12.74
C ILE A 347 3.87 10.89 -11.89
N PHE A 348 3.79 11.61 -10.78
CA PHE A 348 2.63 11.62 -9.90
C PHE A 348 1.70 12.73 -10.36
N VAL A 349 0.49 12.39 -10.78
CA VAL A 349 -0.55 13.34 -11.14
C VAL A 349 -1.57 13.39 -10.01
N ILE A 350 -1.70 14.54 -9.36
CA ILE A 350 -2.75 14.80 -8.39
C ILE A 350 -3.82 15.57 -9.14
N SER A 351 -4.94 14.92 -9.44
CA SER A 351 -6.06 15.48 -10.21
C SER A 351 -7.31 15.57 -9.35
N ALA A 352 -8.01 16.71 -9.41
CA ALA A 352 -9.29 16.94 -8.79
C ALA A 352 -10.32 17.30 -9.86
N GLY A 353 -10.99 16.29 -10.41
CA GLY A 353 -11.96 16.47 -11.49
C GLY A 353 -11.50 15.97 -12.85
N GLU A 354 -12.24 16.39 -13.87
CA GLU A 354 -12.00 16.05 -15.28
C GLU A 354 -11.06 17.06 -15.94
N THR A 355 -10.33 16.58 -16.95
CA THR A 355 -9.61 17.48 -17.84
C THR A 355 -10.58 18.19 -18.80
N SER A 356 -10.16 19.32 -19.36
CA SER A 356 -10.94 20.04 -20.37
C SER A 356 -11.23 19.15 -21.58
N HIS A 357 -12.41 19.28 -22.18
CA HIS A 357 -12.78 18.55 -23.40
C HIS A 357 -11.79 18.75 -24.55
N LEU A 358 -11.14 19.93 -24.61
CA LEU A 358 -10.11 20.27 -25.59
C LEU A 358 -8.77 19.54 -25.34
N ASP A 359 -8.62 18.87 -24.19
CA ASP A 359 -7.40 18.22 -23.75
C ASP A 359 -7.45 16.69 -23.87
N ARG A 360 -8.64 16.08 -24.02
CA ARG A 360 -8.84 14.62 -23.93
C ARG A 360 -7.97 13.81 -24.90
N GLU A 361 -7.89 14.22 -26.16
CA GLU A 361 -7.05 13.54 -27.15
C GLU A 361 -5.55 13.69 -26.84
N THR A 362 -5.13 14.88 -26.38
CA THR A 362 -3.76 15.13 -25.95
C THR A 362 -3.42 14.31 -24.71
N LEU A 363 -4.33 14.22 -23.73
CA LEU A 363 -4.17 13.42 -22.52
C LEU A 363 -3.89 11.96 -22.88
N LYS A 364 -4.74 11.36 -23.72
CA LYS A 364 -4.57 9.97 -24.15
C LYS A 364 -3.25 9.75 -24.90
N LYS A 365 -2.94 10.62 -25.86
CA LYS A 365 -1.72 10.53 -26.67
C LYS A 365 -0.45 10.65 -25.82
N GLU A 366 -0.38 11.66 -24.95
CA GLU A 366 0.82 11.97 -24.19
C GLU A 366 0.99 11.01 -23.00
N SER A 367 -0.11 10.50 -22.44
CA SER A 367 -0.07 9.42 -21.44
C SER A 367 0.49 8.13 -22.04
N LEU A 368 0.03 7.74 -23.23
CA LEU A 368 0.58 6.59 -23.94
C LEU A 368 2.07 6.81 -24.26
N ARG A 369 2.44 7.98 -24.77
CA ARG A 369 3.84 8.34 -25.05
C ARG A 369 4.72 8.20 -23.81
N ALA A 370 4.29 8.73 -22.67
CA ALA A 370 5.02 8.62 -21.41
C ALA A 370 5.17 7.14 -20.99
N LYS A 371 4.09 6.37 -21.01
CA LYS A 371 4.12 4.93 -20.67
C LYS A 371 5.10 4.18 -21.59
N CYS A 372 5.06 4.42 -22.90
CA CYS A 372 5.98 3.80 -23.87
C CYS A 372 7.45 4.22 -23.68
N GLN A 373 7.70 5.42 -23.17
CA GLN A 373 9.05 5.89 -22.83
C GLN A 373 9.54 5.40 -21.46
N GLY A 374 8.79 4.53 -20.79
CA GLY A 374 9.14 3.92 -19.50
C GLY A 374 8.91 4.82 -18.30
N TYR A 375 8.05 5.84 -18.41
CA TYR A 375 7.57 6.59 -17.25
C TYR A 375 6.43 5.84 -16.57
N ALA A 376 6.51 5.67 -15.25
CA ALA A 376 5.38 5.21 -14.45
C ALA A 376 4.48 6.41 -14.13
N LEU A 377 3.27 6.43 -14.69
CA LEU A 377 2.26 7.44 -14.39
C LEU A 377 1.42 6.96 -13.21
N PHE A 378 1.55 7.62 -12.06
CA PHE A 378 0.78 7.36 -10.86
C PHE A 378 -0.23 8.49 -10.64
N VAL A 379 -1.50 8.18 -10.42
CA VAL A 379 -2.59 9.14 -10.36
C VAL A 379 -3.28 9.10 -8.99
N PHE A 380 -3.37 10.26 -8.36
CA PHE A 380 -4.33 10.54 -7.28
C PHE A 380 -5.56 11.21 -7.87
N SER A 381 -6.71 10.57 -7.68
CA SER A 381 -8.00 11.18 -7.98
C SER A 381 -8.63 11.68 -6.68
N LEU A 382 -8.83 12.99 -6.62
CA LEU A 382 -9.41 13.72 -5.50
C LEU A 382 -10.77 14.30 -5.91
N GLY A 383 -11.63 14.54 -4.91
CA GLY A 383 -12.96 15.12 -5.14
C GLY A 383 -14.03 14.10 -5.55
N PRO A 384 -15.29 14.55 -5.66
CA PRO A 384 -16.46 13.68 -5.85
C PRO A 384 -16.75 13.34 -7.32
N SER A 385 -16.19 14.10 -8.27
CA SER A 385 -16.41 13.94 -9.71
C SER A 385 -15.11 13.58 -10.40
N TRP A 386 -15.14 12.56 -11.24
CA TRP A 386 -14.02 12.15 -12.09
C TRP A 386 -14.55 11.36 -13.29
N ASN A 387 -13.71 11.20 -14.31
CA ASN A 387 -14.00 10.39 -15.48
C ASN A 387 -13.10 9.14 -15.45
N ASP A 388 -13.71 7.96 -15.28
CA ASP A 388 -12.98 6.70 -15.19
C ASP A 388 -12.12 6.43 -16.44
N GLN A 389 -12.61 6.78 -17.64
CA GLN A 389 -11.85 6.61 -18.87
C GLN A 389 -10.61 7.52 -18.91
N GLU A 390 -10.71 8.77 -18.44
CA GLU A 390 -9.57 9.69 -18.36
C GLU A 390 -8.51 9.18 -17.38
N LEU A 391 -8.95 8.65 -16.23
CA LEU A 391 -8.05 8.08 -15.23
C LEU A 391 -7.35 6.80 -15.74
N GLU A 392 -8.06 5.94 -16.46
CA GLU A 392 -7.50 4.75 -17.11
C GLU A 392 -6.50 5.10 -18.22
N ASP A 393 -6.82 6.09 -19.05
CA ASP A 393 -5.93 6.58 -20.11
C ASP A 393 -4.65 7.19 -19.52
N LEU A 394 -4.75 7.86 -18.36
CA LEU A 394 -3.63 8.50 -17.68
C LEU A 394 -2.75 7.53 -16.88
N ALA A 395 -3.31 6.72 -16.00
CA ALA A 395 -2.55 5.88 -15.07
C ALA A 395 -1.87 4.69 -15.75
N SER A 396 -0.67 4.32 -15.30
CA SER A 396 0.05 3.14 -15.84
C SER A 396 -0.62 1.82 -15.44
N TYR A 397 -0.36 0.75 -16.22
CA TYR A 397 -0.81 -0.59 -15.89
C TYR A 397 0.20 -1.32 -14.98
N PRO A 398 -0.26 -2.15 -14.03
CA PRO A 398 -1.66 -2.40 -13.67
C PRO A 398 -2.32 -1.20 -12.97
N LEU A 399 -3.59 -0.92 -13.29
CA LEU A 399 -4.30 0.27 -12.81
C LEU A 399 -4.35 0.34 -11.29
N ASP A 400 -4.63 -0.79 -10.65
CA ASP A 400 -4.69 -0.89 -9.18
C ASP A 400 -3.35 -0.57 -8.47
N HIS A 401 -2.20 -0.55 -9.18
CA HIS A 401 -0.90 -0.15 -8.62
C HIS A 401 -0.61 1.33 -8.78
N HIS A 402 -1.31 2.00 -9.72
CA HIS A 402 -0.97 3.32 -10.19
C HIS A 402 -2.13 4.33 -10.07
N LEU A 403 -3.31 3.91 -9.61
CA LEU A 403 -4.45 4.79 -9.41
C LEU A 403 -4.97 4.65 -7.98
N VAL A 404 -5.00 5.76 -7.25
CA VAL A 404 -5.59 5.84 -5.91
C VAL A 404 -6.68 6.92 -5.92
N GLN A 405 -7.91 6.50 -5.67
CA GLN A 405 -9.07 7.39 -5.57
C GLN A 405 -9.37 7.70 -4.10
N LEU A 406 -9.05 8.92 -3.63
CA LEU A 406 -9.20 9.30 -2.21
C LEU A 406 -10.55 9.99 -1.91
N GLY A 407 -11.32 10.41 -2.92
CA GLY A 407 -12.50 11.27 -2.75
C GLY A 407 -13.86 10.59 -2.51
N ARG A 408 -13.93 9.29 -2.23
CA ARG A 408 -15.21 8.56 -2.29
C ARG A 408 -16.25 8.95 -1.23
N ILE A 409 -15.86 9.39 -0.01
CA ILE A 409 -16.82 9.69 1.08
C ILE A 409 -16.22 10.71 2.10
N HIS A 410 -16.79 11.91 2.16
CA HIS A 410 -16.62 12.96 3.19
C HIS A 410 -15.27 13.71 3.33
N LYS A 411 -14.10 13.05 3.36
CA LYS A 411 -12.76 13.70 3.31
C LYS A 411 -11.70 12.74 2.76
N PRO A 412 -10.74 13.19 1.94
CA PRO A 412 -9.69 12.31 1.42
C PRO A 412 -8.82 11.68 2.52
N ASP A 413 -8.63 10.36 2.48
CA ASP A 413 -7.67 9.68 3.38
C ASP A 413 -6.23 9.86 2.87
N HIS A 414 -5.69 11.06 3.09
CA HIS A 414 -4.32 11.39 2.72
C HIS A 414 -3.29 10.47 3.38
N ARG A 415 -3.58 9.93 4.57
CA ARG A 415 -2.67 8.99 5.26
C ARG A 415 -2.56 7.67 4.51
N TYR A 416 -3.68 7.13 4.03
CA TYR A 416 -3.68 5.96 3.14
C TYR A 416 -2.85 6.25 1.88
N GLY A 417 -3.09 7.39 1.21
CA GLY A 417 -2.36 7.80 0.01
C GLY A 417 -0.85 7.85 0.23
N VAL A 418 -0.38 8.49 1.30
CA VAL A 418 1.05 8.63 1.62
C VAL A 418 1.71 7.26 1.79
N LYS A 419 1.10 6.37 2.56
CA LYS A 419 1.65 5.04 2.80
C LYS A 419 1.61 4.15 1.56
N PHE A 420 0.57 4.31 0.73
CA PHE A 420 0.50 3.61 -0.55
C PHE A 420 1.65 4.04 -1.47
N VAL A 421 1.95 5.35 -1.56
CA VAL A 421 3.11 5.86 -2.32
C VAL A 421 4.41 5.32 -1.77
N LYS A 422 4.58 5.32 -0.45
CA LYS A 422 5.78 4.76 0.18
C LYS A 422 6.03 3.31 -0.27
N ALA A 423 4.97 2.48 -0.23
CA ALA A 423 5.01 1.10 -0.67
C ALA A 423 5.28 0.98 -2.18
N PHE A 424 4.65 1.84 -2.98
CA PHE A 424 4.85 1.91 -4.43
C PHE A 424 6.29 2.30 -4.80
N ILE A 425 6.86 3.33 -4.17
CA ILE A 425 8.26 3.74 -4.33
C ILE A 425 9.21 2.59 -4.02
N SER A 426 8.98 1.87 -2.92
CA SER A 426 9.74 0.67 -2.57
C SER A 426 9.65 -0.40 -3.68
N SER A 427 8.44 -0.64 -4.21
CA SER A 427 8.23 -1.57 -5.32
C SER A 427 8.98 -1.16 -6.59
N VAL A 428 8.94 0.12 -6.96
CA VAL A 428 9.65 0.65 -8.15
C VAL A 428 11.16 0.48 -8.00
N ARG A 429 11.72 0.85 -6.84
CA ARG A 429 13.17 0.75 -6.57
C ARG A 429 13.70 -0.69 -6.65
N ARG A 430 12.89 -1.68 -6.30
CA ARG A 430 13.29 -3.09 -6.21
C ARG A 430 13.00 -3.92 -7.47
N LYS A 431 12.21 -3.39 -8.42
CA LYS A 431 12.02 -3.97 -9.76
C LYS A 431 13.15 -3.59 -10.73
N SER A 432 13.97 -2.60 -10.36
CA SER A 432 15.08 -2.08 -11.17
C SER A 432 16.19 -3.12 -11.33
#